data_AF-A0A1M4Z2U8-F1
#
_entry.id   AF-A0A1M4Z2U8-F1
#
_cell.length_a   1.000
_cell.length_b   1.000
_cell.length_c   1.000
_cell.angle_alpha   90.00
_cell.angle_beta   90.00
_cell.angle_gamma   90.00
#
_symmetry.space_group_name_H-M   'P 1'
#
loop_
_entity.id
_entity.type
_entity.pdbx_description
1 polymer ?
#
loop_
_entity_poly.entity_id
_entity_poly.type
_entity_poly.pdbx_seq_one_letter_code
_entity_poly.pdbx_strand_id
1 'polypeptide(L)'
;MNIDIIVKVIIPILGAILTYLIVPFIKSKTTKEQRENIYFWVKVAVGAAEQIYREKGEGKLKKEYVVAFLTSKGIDITMEELDVLIESAVKELNMIKDKTLE
;
A
#
# COMPACT_ATOMS: atom_id res chain seq x y z
N MET A 1 5.12 3.14 22.30
CA MET A 1 4.33 2.59 21.18
C MET A 1 4.97 1.27 20.74
N ASN A 2 4.26 0.15 20.92
CA ASN A 2 4.79 -1.21 20.75
C ASN A 2 4.96 -1.57 19.26
N ILE A 3 6.00 -2.35 18.93
CA ILE A 3 6.30 -2.87 17.58
C ILE A 3 5.05 -3.44 16.93
N ASP A 4 4.27 -4.16 17.73
CA ASP A 4 3.10 -4.92 17.33
C ASP A 4 1.99 -4.07 16.72
N ILE A 5 1.85 -2.81 17.14
CA ILE A 5 0.80 -1.92 16.62
C ILE A 5 1.21 -1.40 15.24
N ILE A 6 2.49 -1.10 15.03
CA ILE A 6 2.97 -0.52 13.77
C ILE A 6 2.88 -1.56 12.63
N VAL A 7 3.28 -2.80 12.88
CA VAL A 7 3.25 -3.89 11.89
C VAL A 7 1.81 -4.29 11.54
N LYS A 8 0.91 -4.40 12.55
CA LYS A 8 -0.50 -4.73 12.31
C LYS A 8 -1.27 -3.64 11.57
N VAL A 9 -0.79 -2.41 11.57
CA VAL A 9 -1.48 -1.25 11.01
C VAL A 9 -0.92 -0.87 9.63
N ILE A 10 0.40 -0.93 9.42
CA ILE A 10 1.02 -0.50 8.15
C ILE A 10 0.68 -1.43 6.97
N ILE A 11 0.68 -2.76 7.17
CA ILE A 11 0.38 -3.73 6.09
C ILE A 11 -1.03 -3.55 5.53
N PRO A 12 -2.11 -3.55 6.36
CA PRO A 12 -3.45 -3.33 5.85
C PRO A 12 -3.64 -1.90 5.35
N ILE A 13 -2.92 -0.90 5.88
CA ILE A 13 -2.92 0.45 5.32
C ILE A 13 -2.37 0.41 3.89
N LEU A 14 -1.16 -0.11 3.64
CA LEU A 14 -0.56 -0.19 2.29
C LEU A 14 -1.43 -0.98 1.31
N GLY A 15 -1.98 -2.12 1.75
CA GLY A 15 -2.94 -2.88 0.96
C GLY A 15 -4.22 -2.09 0.68
N ALA A 16 -4.78 -1.40 1.68
CA ALA A 16 -5.98 -0.58 1.55
C ALA A 16 -5.75 0.64 0.65
N ILE A 17 -4.59 1.28 0.72
CA ILE A 17 -4.20 2.40 -0.14
C ILE A 17 -4.24 2.03 -1.61
N LEU A 18 -3.59 0.92 -1.93
CA LEU A 18 -3.55 0.41 -3.29
C LEU A 18 -4.95 -0.11 -3.70
N THR A 19 -5.75 -0.58 -2.73
CA THR A 19 -7.14 -1.01 -2.93
C THR A 19 -8.18 0.12 -2.91
N TYR A 20 -7.83 1.35 -2.52
CA TYR A 20 -8.78 2.45 -2.46
C TYR A 20 -8.46 3.53 -3.47
N LEU A 21 -7.18 3.83 -3.73
CA LEU A 21 -6.82 4.94 -4.63
C LEU A 21 -6.42 4.44 -6.01
N ILE A 22 -5.57 3.41 -6.07
CA ILE A 22 -5.16 2.84 -7.34
C ILE A 22 -6.37 2.22 -8.04
N VAL A 23 -7.24 1.45 -7.36
CA VAL A 23 -8.41 0.80 -8.00
C VAL A 23 -9.36 1.74 -8.73
N PRO A 24 -9.88 2.84 -8.15
CA PRO A 24 -10.74 3.76 -8.88
C PRO A 24 -9.98 4.53 -9.97
N PHE A 25 -8.74 4.95 -9.72
CA PHE A 25 -7.94 5.69 -10.69
C PHE A 25 -7.62 4.80 -11.92
N ILE A 26 -7.19 3.57 -11.66
CA ILE A 26 -6.93 2.52 -12.64
C ILE A 26 -8.24 2.01 -13.25
N LYS A 27 -9.39 1.96 -12.55
CA LYS A 27 -10.70 1.61 -13.14
C LYS A 27 -11.09 2.52 -14.29
N SER A 28 -10.73 3.80 -14.23
CA SER A 28 -11.00 4.75 -15.31
C SER A 28 -10.13 4.54 -16.57
N LYS A 29 -9.05 3.75 -16.47
CA LYS A 29 -8.01 3.61 -17.51
C LYS A 29 -7.58 2.16 -17.83
N THR A 30 -8.16 1.13 -17.20
CA THR A 30 -7.69 -0.28 -17.34
C THR A 30 -8.81 -1.32 -17.23
N THR A 31 -8.51 -2.57 -17.58
CA THR A 31 -9.42 -3.73 -17.45
C THR A 31 -9.45 -4.29 -16.03
N LYS A 32 -10.48 -5.10 -15.73
CA LYS A 32 -10.60 -5.79 -14.43
C LYS A 32 -9.41 -6.72 -14.17
N GLU A 33 -8.98 -7.45 -15.19
CA GLU A 33 -7.87 -8.40 -15.12
C GLU A 33 -6.53 -7.69 -14.84
N GLN A 34 -6.28 -6.54 -15.49
CA GLN A 34 -5.09 -5.73 -15.23
C GLN A 34 -5.01 -5.26 -13.78
N ARG A 35 -6.16 -4.86 -13.20
CA ARG A 35 -6.25 -4.49 -11.78
C ARG A 35 -5.95 -5.64 -10.85
N GLU A 36 -6.53 -6.81 -11.12
CA GLU A 36 -6.32 -8.01 -10.31
C GLU A 36 -4.85 -8.43 -10.32
N ASN A 37 -4.18 -8.34 -11.47
CA ASN A 37 -2.74 -8.57 -11.58
C ASN A 37 -1.91 -7.55 -10.78
N ILE A 38 -2.28 -6.27 -10.83
CA ILE A 38 -1.61 -5.23 -10.02
C ILE A 38 -1.79 -5.51 -8.52
N TYR A 39 -2.99 -5.84 -8.04
CA TYR A 39 -3.20 -6.19 -6.62
C TYR A 39 -2.42 -7.42 -6.20
N PHE A 40 -2.31 -8.40 -7.08
CA PHE A 40 -1.54 -9.60 -6.81
C PHE A 40 -0.08 -9.24 -6.53
N TRP A 41 0.59 -8.50 -7.43
CA TRP A 41 1.99 -8.14 -7.25
C TRP A 41 2.23 -7.20 -6.08
N VAL A 42 1.29 -6.29 -5.82
CA VAL A 42 1.30 -5.44 -4.61
C VAL A 42 1.29 -6.28 -3.34
N LYS A 43 0.38 -7.25 -3.22
CA LYS A 43 0.31 -8.10 -2.02
C LYS A 43 1.59 -8.91 -1.83
N VAL A 44 2.15 -9.42 -2.92
CA VAL A 44 3.45 -10.12 -2.91
C VAL A 44 4.57 -9.18 -2.47
N ALA A 45 4.63 -7.96 -3.00
CA ALA A 45 5.65 -6.97 -2.67
C ALA A 45 5.64 -6.61 -1.18
N VAL A 46 4.47 -6.26 -0.65
CA VAL A 46 4.30 -5.91 0.77
C VAL A 46 4.59 -7.12 1.66
N GLY A 47 4.07 -8.29 1.30
CA GLY A 47 4.31 -9.53 2.04
C GLY A 47 5.79 -9.92 2.10
N ALA A 48 6.53 -9.70 1.01
CA ALA A 48 7.97 -9.93 0.98
C ALA A 48 8.75 -8.87 1.77
N ALA A 49 8.39 -7.59 1.64
CA ALA A 49 9.00 -6.50 2.42
C ALA A 49 8.88 -6.74 3.93
N GLU A 50 7.73 -7.21 4.39
CA GLU A 50 7.47 -7.53 5.80
C GLU A 50 8.21 -8.77 6.29
N GLN A 51 8.46 -9.74 5.39
CA GLN A 51 9.25 -10.92 5.75
C GLN A 51 10.74 -10.61 5.87
N ILE A 52 11.25 -9.69 5.03
CA ILE A 52 12.65 -9.27 4.99
C ILE A 52 12.96 -8.29 6.12
N TYR A 53 12.09 -7.30 6.33
CA TYR A 53 12.27 -6.21 7.29
C TYR A 53 11.27 -6.37 8.45
N ARG A 54 11.76 -6.74 9.63
CA ARG A 54 10.93 -7.07 10.82
C ARG A 54 11.18 -6.15 12.02
N GLU A 55 12.20 -5.32 11.96
CA GLU A 55 12.62 -4.46 13.06
C GLU A 55 11.87 -3.11 13.08
N LYS A 56 11.96 -2.40 14.22
CA LYS A 56 11.42 -1.02 14.31
C LYS A 56 12.21 -0.09 13.41
N GLY A 57 11.49 0.85 12.81
CA GLY A 57 12.11 1.93 12.05
C GLY A 57 12.41 1.56 10.60
N GLU A 58 12.19 0.31 10.19
CA GLU A 58 12.45 -0.15 8.82
C GLU A 58 11.39 0.25 7.79
N GLY A 59 10.46 1.15 8.14
CA GLY A 59 9.38 1.58 7.25
C GLY A 59 9.89 2.16 5.91
N LYS A 60 11.03 2.87 5.94
CA LYS A 60 11.67 3.38 4.73
C LYS A 60 12.18 2.26 3.83
N LEU A 61 12.89 1.28 4.40
CA LEU A 61 13.42 0.12 3.67
C LEU A 61 12.30 -0.72 3.05
N LYS A 62 11.19 -0.88 3.76
CA LYS A 62 10.00 -1.56 3.26
C LYS A 62 9.41 -0.85 2.05
N LYS A 63 9.25 0.48 2.11
CA LYS A 63 8.74 1.28 0.98
C LYS A 63 9.67 1.19 -0.24
N GLU A 64 10.97 1.32 -0.03
CA GLU A 64 11.98 1.21 -1.10
C GLU A 64 11.93 -0.16 -1.78
N TYR A 65 11.81 -1.23 -0.99
CA TYR A 65 11.66 -2.58 -1.52
C TYR A 65 10.36 -2.73 -2.32
N VAL A 66 9.24 -2.22 -1.82
CA VAL A 66 7.95 -2.32 -2.51
C VAL A 66 8.00 -1.58 -3.86
N VAL A 67 8.56 -0.38 -3.90
CA VAL A 67 8.77 0.38 -5.14
C VAL A 67 9.65 -0.39 -6.12
N ALA A 68 10.81 -0.87 -5.69
CA ALA A 68 11.73 -1.62 -6.54
C ALA A 68 11.08 -2.91 -7.08
N PHE A 69 10.34 -3.62 -6.24
CA PHE A 69 9.62 -4.84 -6.63
C PHE A 69 8.54 -4.55 -7.67
N LEU A 70 7.69 -3.54 -7.43
CA LEU A 70 6.62 -3.18 -8.36
C LEU A 70 7.18 -2.69 -9.70
N THR A 71 8.24 -1.89 -9.67
CA THR A 71 8.95 -1.43 -10.87
C THR A 71 9.48 -2.64 -11.67
N SER A 72 10.04 -3.65 -11.00
CA SER A 72 10.50 -4.89 -11.65
C SER A 72 9.38 -5.71 -12.31
N LYS A 73 8.12 -5.46 -11.92
CA LYS A 73 6.91 -6.07 -12.51
C LYS A 73 6.27 -5.19 -13.58
N GLY A 74 6.93 -4.10 -13.98
CA GLY A 74 6.41 -3.14 -14.95
C GLY A 74 5.32 -2.20 -14.39
N ILE A 75 5.21 -2.12 -13.06
CA ILE A 75 4.33 -1.18 -12.36
C ILE A 75 5.22 -0.04 -11.87
N ASP A 76 5.36 0.98 -12.70
CA ASP A 76 6.20 2.13 -12.38
C ASP A 76 5.51 3.02 -11.35
N ILE A 77 6.16 3.23 -10.21
CA ILE A 77 5.68 4.05 -9.11
C ILE A 77 6.89 4.60 -8.34
N THR A 78 6.93 5.90 -8.13
CA THR A 78 7.97 6.55 -7.34
C THR A 78 7.68 6.42 -5.83
N MET A 79 8.71 6.62 -5.03
CA MET A 79 8.57 6.68 -3.56
C MET A 79 7.63 7.79 -3.11
N GLU A 80 7.66 8.94 -3.78
CA GLU A 80 6.81 10.09 -3.47
C GLU A 80 5.35 9.82 -3.82
N GLU A 81 5.08 9.22 -4.98
CA GLU A 81 3.73 8.76 -5.34
C GLU A 81 3.20 7.73 -4.36
N LEU A 82 4.05 6.77 -3.94
CA LEU A 82 3.67 5.81 -2.92
C LEU A 82 3.32 6.49 -1.59
N ASP A 83 4.06 7.51 -1.17
CA ASP A 83 3.78 8.28 0.05
C ASP A 83 2.49 9.10 -0.03
N VAL A 84 2.22 9.74 -1.18
CA VAL A 84 0.96 10.48 -1.42
C VAL A 84 -0.24 9.54 -1.39
N LEU A 85 -0.10 8.37 -2.03
CA LEU A 85 -1.12 7.33 -1.97
C LEU A 85 -1.32 6.89 -0.50
N ILE A 86 -0.23 6.75 0.27
CA ILE A 86 -0.32 6.37 1.67
C ILE A 86 -1.14 7.35 2.48
N GLU A 87 -0.79 8.62 2.42
CA GLU A 87 -1.46 9.69 3.13
C GLU A 87 -2.95 9.77 2.77
N SER A 88 -3.24 9.68 1.47
CA SER A 88 -4.60 9.80 0.94
C SER A 88 -5.52 8.70 1.46
N ALA A 89 -5.06 7.44 1.52
CA ALA A 89 -5.93 6.38 2.03
C ALA A 89 -5.99 6.32 3.55
N VAL A 90 -4.96 6.82 4.27
CA VAL A 90 -5.07 7.05 5.72
C VAL A 90 -6.16 8.09 5.99
N LYS A 91 -6.17 9.21 5.24
CA LYS A 91 -7.19 10.26 5.35
C LYS A 91 -8.58 9.69 5.11
N GLU A 92 -8.72 8.87 4.08
CA GLU A 92 -9.98 8.21 3.75
C GLU A 92 -10.46 7.19 4.79
N LEU A 93 -9.56 6.33 5.29
CA LEU A 93 -9.87 5.42 6.39
C LEU A 93 -10.36 6.17 7.62
N ASN A 94 -9.77 7.34 7.92
CA ASN A 94 -10.23 8.20 9.00
C ASN A 94 -11.62 8.79 8.70
N MET A 95 -11.86 9.30 7.49
CA MET A 95 -13.19 9.78 7.08
C MET A 95 -14.27 8.70 7.17
N ILE A 96 -13.94 7.45 6.80
CA ILE A 96 -14.86 6.31 6.91
C ILE A 96 -15.12 5.97 8.38
N LYS A 97 -14.07 5.89 9.20
CA LYS A 97 -14.21 5.65 10.65
C LYS A 97 -15.11 6.69 11.30
N ASP A 98 -14.88 7.97 11.02
CA ASP A 98 -15.66 9.07 11.57
C ASP A 98 -17.14 8.96 11.15
N LYS A 99 -17.43 8.64 9.89
CA LYS A 99 -18.80 8.39 9.40
C LYS A 99 -19.48 7.16 10.00
N THR A 100 -18.70 6.15 10.42
CA THR A 100 -19.24 4.93 11.06
C THR A 100 -19.42 5.07 12.57
N LEU A 101 -18.94 6.16 13.16
CA LEU A 101 -19.06 6.49 14.58
C LEU A 101 -20.17 7.52 14.86
N GLU A 102 -20.83 8.04 13.83
CA GLU A 102 -22.11 8.78 13.88
C GLU A 102 -23.31 7.82 13.73
#